data_AF-A0A918GYS1-F1
#
_entry.id   AF-A0A918GYS1-F1
#
_cell.length_a   1.000
_cell.length_b   1.000
_cell.length_c   1.000
_cell.angle_alpha   90.00
_cell.angle_beta   90.00
_cell.angle_gamma   90.00
#
_symmetry.space_group_name_H-M   'P 1'
#
loop_
_entity.id
_entity.type
_entity.pdbx_description
1 polymer ?
#
loop_
_entity_poly.entity_id
_entity_poly.type
_entity_poly.pdbx_seq_one_letter_code
_entity_poly.pdbx_strand_id
1 'polypeptide(L)'
;MGRTRKRSTLAGRAIVASAALILGGGGLVAVNVYASAGEGWSGPWQQQGQRQTQQQLMSTIDCPEVANGLPQVPQGVRGEVDRELATLDTQITTAYQRFAENKQRIAQDPAYGEQQILAPLRNERLVILQRIVAMIDREAPRPQGLEAMAPCTLRADDEANQTLNQGQGQDQGQGQGQDQGQGQDQDQGQGQGQGQGQAGNGPVASDFVDIRNVQPNVSNPRQRGGASRGTFITNCGRNENGKFNPDNVIVAPGVSNGAHHMHDYVGNQANDAFASDDDLARGRTTCRNQGDKSTYYWPVLRLQNGQNENDANADGGGKDQNVGEIQTPSQVTLNFVGSPVSKVTAMPRFLRIITGDAKAFTNGDANANASWSCTGFENRQLKDKYPICPQGSQVVRTFKFQSCWDGRNTDSANHRTHVAFADAAGRCPNGFRAIPQLVQRIVYDVPPPSAGGPRFAVDSFPEQLHKPITDHGDFINVFDSRLMKRVVSCINDGRRCA
;
A
#
# COMPACT_ATOMS: atom_id res chain seq x y z
N MET A 1 -39.59 -54.59 -26.86
CA MET A 1 -40.81 -54.21 -26.11
C MET A 1 -40.63 -52.76 -25.69
N GLY A 2 -41.40 -51.74 -26.07
CA GLY A 2 -42.52 -51.66 -26.99
C GLY A 2 -42.63 -50.24 -27.59
N ARG A 3 -42.85 -50.22 -28.92
CA ARG A 3 -43.64 -49.31 -29.77
C ARG A 3 -43.60 -47.79 -29.51
N THR A 4 -43.00 -46.98 -30.38
CA THR A 4 -43.46 -46.49 -31.71
C THR A 4 -44.83 -45.81 -31.76
N ARG A 5 -44.86 -44.54 -32.21
CA ARG A 5 -45.58 -43.95 -33.39
C ARG A 5 -45.79 -42.44 -33.16
N LYS A 6 -45.25 -41.54 -34.00
CA LYS A 6 -45.59 -41.12 -35.39
C LYS A 6 -46.68 -40.02 -35.46
N ARG A 7 -46.27 -38.89 -36.05
CA ARG A 7 -46.94 -38.00 -37.03
C ARG A 7 -48.23 -37.28 -36.57
N SER A 8 -48.21 -35.95 -36.47
CA SER A 8 -48.41 -34.95 -37.55
C SER A 8 -49.88 -34.79 -37.94
N THR A 9 -50.43 -33.57 -37.83
CA THR A 9 -50.80 -32.68 -38.97
C THR A 9 -51.76 -31.56 -38.52
N LEU A 10 -51.39 -30.32 -38.88
CA LEU A 10 -52.18 -29.28 -39.54
C LEU A 10 -53.55 -28.80 -39.00
N ALA A 11 -53.59 -27.46 -38.92
CA ALA A 11 -54.46 -26.56 -39.67
C ALA A 11 -55.72 -25.98 -39.01
N GLY A 12 -55.92 -24.71 -39.34
CA GLY A 12 -57.21 -24.03 -39.43
C GLY A 12 -57.28 -22.83 -38.49
N ARG A 13 -57.05 -21.60 -38.97
CA ARG A 13 -58.06 -20.70 -39.59
C ARG A 13 -59.12 -20.27 -38.54
N ALA A 14 -59.53 -19.02 -38.37
CA ALA A 14 -59.60 -17.89 -39.29
C ALA A 14 -60.30 -16.69 -38.60
N ILE A 15 -60.11 -15.46 -39.14
CA ILE A 15 -61.15 -14.44 -39.48
C ILE A 15 -61.84 -13.72 -38.29
N VAL A 16 -62.16 -12.42 -38.24
CA VAL A 16 -62.13 -11.20 -39.09
C VAL A 16 -62.49 -10.04 -38.15
N ALA A 17 -61.73 -8.93 -38.14
CA ALA A 17 -62.03 -7.62 -38.74
C ALA A 17 -63.29 -6.87 -38.25
N SER A 18 -63.09 -5.60 -37.88
CA SER A 18 -63.90 -4.38 -38.19
C SER A 18 -63.24 -3.19 -37.45
N ALA A 19 -62.68 -2.17 -38.11
CA ALA A 19 -63.33 -0.97 -38.66
C ALA A 19 -64.00 -0.11 -37.54
N ALA A 20 -63.84 1.21 -37.37
CA ALA A 20 -63.24 2.29 -38.16
C ALA A 20 -63.13 3.60 -37.33
N LEU A 21 -62.22 4.48 -37.78
CA LEU A 21 -62.33 5.96 -37.96
C LEU A 21 -62.81 6.94 -36.85
N ILE A 22 -61.96 7.97 -36.66
CA ILE A 22 -62.22 9.44 -36.57
C ILE A 22 -62.19 10.15 -35.19
N LEU A 23 -61.12 10.97 -35.07
CA LEU A 23 -60.96 12.34 -34.51
C LEU A 23 -61.48 12.71 -33.11
N GLY A 24 -60.60 13.41 -32.38
CA GLY A 24 -60.99 14.44 -31.40
C GLY A 24 -60.24 14.33 -30.08
N GLY A 25 -59.51 15.39 -29.71
CA GLY A 25 -58.69 15.45 -28.51
C GLY A 25 -59.46 15.62 -27.20
N GLY A 26 -58.69 15.81 -26.13
CA GLY A 26 -59.19 16.13 -24.79
C GLY A 26 -58.67 15.15 -23.76
N GLY A 27 -57.77 15.63 -22.90
CA GLY A 27 -57.35 14.87 -21.72
C GLY A 27 -58.51 14.61 -20.78
N LEU A 28 -58.43 13.51 -20.04
CA LEU A 28 -58.94 13.36 -18.68
C LEU A 28 -58.40 12.06 -18.09
N VAL A 29 -57.90 12.18 -16.87
CA VAL A 29 -57.66 11.09 -15.92
C VAL A 29 -59.01 10.45 -15.57
N ALA A 30 -59.08 9.12 -15.57
CA ALA A 30 -60.14 8.39 -14.86
C ALA A 30 -59.63 7.05 -14.32
N VAL A 31 -59.97 6.87 -13.05
CA VAL A 31 -59.58 5.85 -12.09
C VAL A 31 -60.63 4.72 -12.10
N ASN A 32 -60.24 3.51 -11.68
CA ASN A 32 -60.89 2.71 -10.61
C ASN A 32 -60.93 1.20 -10.92
N VAL A 33 -60.50 0.41 -9.93
CA VAL A 33 -61.44 -0.50 -9.25
C VAL A 33 -61.15 -0.50 -7.74
N TYR A 34 -62.22 -0.35 -6.96
CA TYR A 34 -62.28 -0.33 -5.49
C TYR A 34 -62.06 -1.71 -4.87
N ALA A 35 -61.55 -1.73 -3.63
CA ALA A 35 -62.19 -2.42 -2.50
C ALA A 35 -61.66 -1.86 -1.17
N SER A 36 -62.58 -1.37 -0.35
CA SER A 36 -62.34 -0.81 0.99
C SER A 36 -62.77 -1.82 2.07
N ALA A 37 -62.03 -1.85 3.18
CA ALA A 37 -62.48 -2.16 4.56
C ALA A 37 -61.36 -1.59 5.47
N GLY A 38 -61.53 -0.53 6.28
CA GLY A 38 -62.47 -0.32 7.41
C GLY A 38 -61.86 -1.01 8.65
N GLU A 39 -61.58 -0.43 9.82
CA GLU A 39 -61.78 0.86 10.52
C GLU A 39 -60.60 0.94 11.54
N GLY A 40 -59.94 2.07 11.84
CA GLY A 40 -60.37 3.09 12.80
C GLY A 40 -59.66 2.96 14.18
N TRP A 41 -58.65 3.79 14.47
CA TRP A 41 -58.59 4.68 15.67
C TRP A 41 -57.32 5.54 15.73
N SER A 42 -57.49 6.78 16.21
CA SER A 42 -56.52 7.86 16.33
C SER A 42 -55.71 7.82 17.64
N GLY A 43 -54.40 8.10 17.59
CA GLY A 43 -53.57 8.39 18.76
C GLY A 43 -52.22 9.05 18.35
N PRO A 44 -51.73 10.10 19.04
CA PRO A 44 -50.68 10.96 18.48
C PRO A 44 -49.32 10.76 19.17
N TRP A 45 -48.36 10.00 18.61
CA TRP A 45 -46.97 10.06 19.08
C TRP A 45 -45.93 9.65 18.01
N GLN A 46 -44.84 10.42 18.01
CA GLN A 46 -43.50 10.14 17.51
C GLN A 46 -43.24 10.26 16.00
N GLN A 47 -42.77 11.46 15.65
CA GLN A 47 -41.88 11.72 14.53
C GLN A 47 -40.56 10.95 14.74
N GLN A 48 -40.53 9.68 14.32
CA GLN A 48 -39.27 8.99 14.04
C GLN A 48 -38.77 9.49 12.68
N GLY A 49 -37.88 10.49 12.72
CA GLY A 49 -37.03 10.78 11.59
C GLY A 49 -36.24 9.52 11.26
N GLN A 50 -36.48 8.97 10.07
CA GLN A 50 -35.63 7.95 9.48
C GLN A 50 -34.21 8.52 9.35
N ARG A 51 -33.35 8.26 10.33
CA ARG A 51 -31.92 8.25 10.11
C ARG A 51 -31.63 7.04 9.22
N GLN A 52 -31.68 7.23 7.91
CA GLN A 52 -30.89 6.40 7.00
C GLN A 52 -29.42 6.67 7.34
N THR A 53 -28.89 5.95 8.32
CA THR A 53 -27.44 5.86 8.52
C THR A 53 -26.87 5.24 7.25
N GLN A 54 -26.17 6.06 6.46
CA GLN A 54 -25.15 5.59 5.54
C GLN A 54 -24.29 4.57 6.31
N GLN A 55 -24.44 3.28 6.01
CA GLN A 55 -23.52 2.26 6.51
C GLN A 55 -22.19 2.52 5.82
N GLN A 56 -21.34 3.35 6.42
CA GLN A 56 -19.94 3.45 6.02
C GLN A 56 -19.33 2.06 6.23
N LEU A 57 -19.04 1.37 5.13
CA LEU A 57 -18.38 0.07 5.18
C LEU A 57 -16.92 0.30 5.58
N MET A 58 -16.61 0.00 6.84
CA MET A 58 -15.23 0.02 7.34
C MET A 58 -14.41 -1.02 6.56
N SER A 59 -13.16 -0.68 6.25
CA SER A 59 -12.26 -1.51 5.44
C SER A 59 -11.05 -1.99 6.23
N THR A 60 -10.65 -1.28 7.28
CA THR A 60 -9.44 -1.59 8.06
C THR A 60 -9.49 -1.09 9.51
N ILE A 61 -8.42 -1.37 10.25
CA ILE A 61 -8.12 -0.87 11.59
C ILE A 61 -7.01 0.19 11.49
N ASP A 62 -7.21 1.31 12.17
CA ASP A 62 -6.26 2.42 12.24
C ASP A 62 -5.84 2.61 13.71
N CYS A 63 -4.53 2.53 13.95
CA CYS A 63 -3.93 2.61 15.27
C CYS A 63 -2.82 3.66 15.26
N PRO A 64 -2.70 4.50 16.31
CA PRO A 64 -1.59 5.44 16.42
C PRO A 64 -0.22 4.74 16.37
N GLU A 65 0.70 5.28 15.57
CA GLU A 65 2.09 4.80 15.45
C GLU A 65 2.93 5.23 16.66
N VAL A 66 3.24 4.25 17.51
CA VAL A 66 3.90 4.46 18.80
C VAL A 66 5.33 4.95 18.63
N ALA A 67 6.04 4.50 17.60
CA ALA A 67 7.42 4.90 17.33
C ALA A 67 7.58 6.43 17.15
N ASN A 68 6.52 7.11 16.70
CA ASN A 68 6.51 8.57 16.53
C ASN A 68 6.35 9.33 17.86
N GLY A 69 5.79 8.68 18.89
CA GLY A 69 5.60 9.25 20.22
C GLY A 69 6.74 8.97 21.20
N LEU A 70 7.71 8.13 20.82
CA LEU A 70 8.82 7.76 21.68
C LEU A 70 9.82 8.92 21.85
N PRO A 71 10.30 9.19 23.08
CA PRO A 71 11.47 10.03 23.29
C PRO A 71 12.74 9.32 22.77
N GLN A 72 13.90 9.95 22.95
CA GLN A 72 15.16 9.27 22.67
C GLN A 72 15.30 8.00 23.51
N VAL A 73 15.28 6.84 22.85
CA VAL A 73 15.43 5.52 23.49
C VAL A 73 16.91 5.28 23.81
N PRO A 74 17.27 4.95 25.07
CA PRO A 74 18.65 4.60 25.44
C PRO A 74 19.17 3.39 24.66
N GLN A 75 20.47 3.40 24.33
CA GLN A 75 21.07 2.32 23.55
C GLN A 75 20.99 0.95 24.24
N GLY A 76 21.01 0.89 25.57
CA GLY A 76 20.97 -0.36 26.33
C GLY A 76 19.66 -1.13 26.18
N VAL A 77 18.53 -0.41 26.09
CA VAL A 77 17.19 -1.01 26.00
C VAL A 77 16.58 -0.95 24.59
N ARG A 78 17.27 -0.35 23.62
CA ARG A 78 16.72 -0.12 22.28
C ARG A 78 16.22 -1.39 21.60
N GLY A 79 17.02 -2.46 21.60
CA GLY A 79 16.59 -3.73 21.02
C GLY A 79 15.43 -4.41 21.76
N GLU A 80 15.20 -4.12 23.05
CA GLU A 80 13.99 -4.59 23.75
C GLU A 80 12.77 -3.79 23.33
N VAL A 81 12.91 -2.46 23.21
CA VAL A 81 11.84 -1.57 22.75
C VAL A 81 11.43 -1.91 21.31
N ASP A 82 12.39 -2.14 20.40
CA ASP A 82 12.11 -2.49 19.01
C ASP A 82 11.31 -3.81 18.90
N ARG A 83 11.59 -4.80 19.78
CA ARG A 83 10.82 -6.05 19.86
C ARG A 83 9.39 -5.85 20.35
N GLU A 84 9.18 -4.99 21.33
CA GLU A 84 7.83 -4.67 21.82
C GLU A 84 7.04 -3.84 20.78
N LEU A 85 7.71 -2.97 20.01
CA LEU A 85 7.09 -2.29 18.86
C LEU A 85 6.64 -3.28 17.79
N ALA A 86 7.48 -4.26 17.43
CA ALA A 86 7.08 -5.33 16.51
C ALA A 86 5.90 -6.16 17.06
N THR A 87 5.84 -6.35 18.38
CA THR A 87 4.71 -7.04 19.05
C THR A 87 3.40 -6.25 18.91
N LEU A 88 3.45 -4.91 18.99
CA LEU A 88 2.28 -4.06 18.71
C LEU A 88 1.78 -4.26 17.28
N ASP A 89 2.68 -4.37 16.31
CA ASP A 89 2.32 -4.58 14.90
C ASP A 89 1.63 -5.93 14.70
N THR A 90 2.17 -6.99 15.31
CA THR A 90 1.52 -8.32 15.29
C THR A 90 0.11 -8.28 15.90
N GLN A 91 -0.12 -7.49 16.96
CA GLN A 91 -1.45 -7.32 17.56
C GLN A 91 -2.42 -6.64 16.59
N ILE A 92 -1.99 -5.61 15.87
CA ILE A 92 -2.81 -4.92 14.86
C ILE A 92 -3.19 -5.89 13.75
N THR A 93 -2.21 -6.58 13.16
CA THR A 93 -2.46 -7.54 12.07
C THR A 93 -3.41 -8.66 12.50
N THR A 94 -3.23 -9.21 13.70
CA THR A 94 -4.13 -10.23 14.25
C THR A 94 -5.55 -9.70 14.42
N ALA A 95 -5.71 -8.48 14.93
CA ALA A 95 -7.01 -7.84 15.05
C ALA A 95 -7.64 -7.57 13.69
N TYR A 96 -6.84 -7.19 12.68
CA TYR A 96 -7.31 -6.97 11.32
C TYR A 96 -7.80 -8.27 10.68
N GLN A 97 -7.12 -9.39 10.87
CA GLN A 97 -7.58 -10.70 10.39
C GLN A 97 -8.95 -11.06 10.97
N ARG A 98 -9.12 -10.90 12.29
CA ARG A 98 -10.44 -11.08 12.95
C ARG A 98 -11.49 -10.12 12.40
N PHE A 99 -11.12 -8.86 12.17
CA PHE A 99 -12.00 -7.89 11.53
C PHE A 99 -12.42 -8.35 10.12
N ALA A 100 -11.47 -8.77 9.29
CA ALA A 100 -11.69 -9.21 7.91
C ALA A 100 -12.64 -10.41 7.84
N GLU A 101 -12.47 -11.40 8.71
CA GLU A 101 -13.34 -12.57 8.84
C GLU A 101 -14.77 -12.21 9.29
N ASN A 102 -14.93 -11.11 10.03
CA ASN A 102 -16.20 -10.68 10.61
C ASN A 102 -16.81 -9.43 9.93
N LYS A 103 -16.30 -9.01 8.75
CA LYS A 103 -16.73 -7.78 8.04
C LYS A 103 -18.25 -7.68 7.90
N GLN A 104 -18.92 -8.76 7.47
CA GLN A 104 -20.38 -8.78 7.30
C GLN A 104 -21.14 -8.56 8.61
N ARG A 105 -20.67 -9.20 9.70
CA ARG A 105 -21.28 -9.06 11.02
C ARG A 105 -21.07 -7.65 11.58
N ILE A 106 -19.89 -7.07 11.38
CA ILE A 106 -19.58 -5.69 11.79
C ILE A 106 -20.43 -4.68 11.00
N ALA A 107 -20.67 -4.91 9.71
CA ALA A 107 -21.55 -4.06 8.91
C ALA A 107 -23.01 -4.09 9.42
N GLN A 108 -23.47 -5.24 9.91
CA GLN A 108 -24.82 -5.41 10.48
C GLN A 108 -24.93 -4.86 11.91
N ASP A 109 -23.89 -5.07 12.72
CA ASP A 109 -23.80 -4.63 14.11
C ASP A 109 -22.44 -3.95 14.36
N PRO A 110 -22.35 -2.61 14.20
CA PRO A 110 -21.12 -1.88 14.44
C PRO A 110 -20.58 -2.03 15.87
N ALA A 111 -21.44 -2.30 16.85
CA ALA A 111 -21.00 -2.51 18.24
C ALA A 111 -20.17 -3.79 18.39
N TYR A 112 -20.35 -4.77 17.50
CA TYR A 112 -19.52 -5.97 17.46
C TYR A 112 -18.05 -5.63 17.17
N GLY A 113 -17.79 -4.74 16.21
CA GLY A 113 -16.43 -4.30 15.88
C GLY A 113 -15.74 -3.64 17.08
N GLU A 114 -16.46 -2.77 17.78
CA GLU A 114 -15.94 -2.13 19.00
C GLU A 114 -15.65 -3.17 20.10
N GLN A 115 -16.62 -4.04 20.40
CA GLN A 115 -16.54 -4.94 21.56
C GLN A 115 -15.59 -6.13 21.36
N GLN A 116 -15.53 -6.67 20.14
CA GLN A 116 -14.83 -7.93 19.86
C GLN A 116 -13.50 -7.73 19.15
N ILE A 117 -13.28 -6.56 18.54
CA ILE A 117 -12.03 -6.25 17.83
C ILE A 117 -11.26 -5.15 18.55
N LEU A 118 -11.85 -3.95 18.67
CA LEU A 118 -11.12 -2.76 19.15
C LEU A 118 -10.85 -2.78 20.66
N ALA A 119 -11.82 -3.18 21.48
CA ALA A 119 -11.65 -3.22 22.93
C ALA A 119 -10.58 -4.25 23.39
N PRO A 120 -10.55 -5.50 22.88
CA PRO A 120 -9.46 -6.43 23.14
C PRO A 120 -8.11 -5.89 22.67
N LEU A 121 -8.03 -5.36 21.44
CA LEU A 121 -6.81 -4.79 20.88
C LEU A 121 -6.27 -3.65 21.75
N ARG A 122 -7.13 -2.73 22.20
CA ARG A 122 -6.75 -1.64 23.11
C ARG A 122 -6.12 -2.16 24.40
N ASN A 123 -6.73 -3.18 25.02
CA ASN A 123 -6.23 -3.74 26.28
C ASN A 123 -4.88 -4.44 26.09
N GLU A 124 -4.73 -5.20 25.01
CA GLU A 124 -3.48 -5.86 24.64
C GLU A 124 -2.36 -4.84 24.36
N ARG A 125 -2.66 -3.79 23.59
CA ARG A 125 -1.72 -2.69 23.30
C ARG A 125 -1.28 -1.95 24.56
N LEU A 126 -2.22 -1.69 25.48
CA LEU A 126 -1.91 -1.00 26.74
C LEU A 126 -0.86 -1.76 27.56
N VAL A 127 -0.91 -3.09 27.61
CA VAL A 127 0.08 -3.91 28.31
C VAL A 127 1.48 -3.73 27.71
N ILE A 128 1.58 -3.73 26.38
CA ILE A 128 2.85 -3.57 25.68
C ILE A 128 3.41 -2.15 25.87
N LEU A 129 2.55 -1.14 25.75
CA LEU A 129 2.93 0.26 26.01
C LEU A 129 3.48 0.45 27.43
N GLN A 130 2.85 -0.16 28.43
CA GLN A 130 3.34 -0.13 29.81
C GLN A 130 4.71 -0.81 29.97
N ARG A 131 4.98 -1.89 29.21
CA ARG A 131 6.31 -2.52 29.18
C ARG A 131 7.35 -1.61 28.55
N ILE A 132 7.06 -0.99 27.41
CA ILE A 132 7.96 -0.04 26.75
C ILE A 132 8.30 1.11 27.70
N VAL A 133 7.29 1.71 28.35
CA VAL A 133 7.49 2.77 29.35
C VAL A 133 8.43 2.26 30.46
N ALA A 134 8.17 1.06 31.00
CA ALA A 134 9.00 0.49 32.07
C ALA A 134 10.43 0.13 31.62
N MET A 135 10.65 -0.24 30.36
CA MET A 135 11.99 -0.48 29.81
C MET A 135 12.78 0.82 29.74
N ILE A 136 12.18 1.89 29.20
CA ILE A 136 12.84 3.20 29.08
C ILE A 136 13.13 3.80 30.46
N ASP A 137 12.18 3.69 31.40
CA ASP A 137 12.29 4.20 32.78
C ASP A 137 13.49 3.62 33.56
N ARG A 138 14.07 2.49 33.12
CA ARG A 138 15.28 1.91 33.74
C ARG A 138 16.55 2.70 33.44
N GLU A 139 16.60 3.40 32.30
CA GLU A 139 17.83 4.05 31.80
C GLU A 139 17.63 5.54 31.45
N ALA A 140 16.39 6.03 31.42
CA ALA A 140 16.04 7.41 31.09
C ALA A 140 14.77 7.84 31.84
N PRO A 141 14.46 9.16 31.87
CA PRO A 141 13.22 9.64 32.47
C PRO A 141 11.98 8.96 31.87
N ARG A 142 11.05 8.55 32.74
CA ARG A 142 9.80 7.89 32.36
C ARG A 142 9.06 8.66 31.24
N PRO A 143 8.80 8.02 30.08
CA PRO A 143 7.95 8.59 29.05
C PRO A 143 6.53 8.83 29.57
N GLN A 144 5.90 9.93 29.15
CA GLN A 144 4.51 10.24 29.49
C GLN A 144 3.63 10.18 28.24
N GLY A 145 2.38 9.73 28.40
CA GLY A 145 1.36 9.81 27.36
C GLY A 145 1.35 8.68 26.33
N LEU A 146 2.28 7.72 26.42
CA LEU A 146 2.31 6.55 25.53
C LEU A 146 1.04 5.71 25.66
N GLU A 147 0.50 5.56 26.88
CA GLU A 147 -0.70 4.78 27.14
C GLU A 147 -1.95 5.32 26.41
N ALA A 148 -1.96 6.63 26.10
CA ALA A 148 -3.05 7.26 25.35
C ALA A 148 -3.06 6.84 23.86
N MET A 149 -1.98 6.19 23.38
CA MET A 149 -1.86 5.64 22.02
C MET A 149 -2.39 4.20 21.90
N ALA A 150 -2.91 3.63 23.00
CA ALA A 150 -3.47 2.28 23.02
C ALA A 150 -4.75 2.13 22.17
N PRO A 151 -5.72 3.07 22.19
CA PRO A 151 -6.95 2.92 21.40
C PRO A 151 -6.68 2.93 19.89
N CYS A 152 -7.45 2.13 19.17
CA CYS A 152 -7.51 2.10 17.71
C CYS A 152 -8.94 2.38 17.24
N THR A 153 -9.12 2.70 15.97
CA THR A 153 -10.41 2.97 15.35
C THR A 153 -10.62 2.11 14.11
N LEU A 154 -11.87 1.87 13.72
CA LEU A 154 -12.16 1.36 12.39
C LEU A 154 -12.08 2.50 11.39
N ARG A 155 -11.53 2.21 10.21
CA ARG A 155 -11.38 3.17 9.12
C ARG A 155 -11.99 2.62 7.85
N ALA A 156 -12.71 3.47 7.12
CA ALA A 156 -13.19 3.18 5.78
C ALA A 156 -12.08 3.43 4.76
N ASP A 157 -12.12 2.68 3.65
CA ASP A 157 -11.36 3.04 2.46
C ASP A 157 -12.08 4.24 1.84
N ASP A 158 -11.35 5.20 1.29
CA ASP A 158 -11.91 6.49 0.83
C ASP A 158 -13.03 6.32 -0.23
N GLU A 159 -13.16 5.11 -0.80
CA GLU A 159 -14.14 4.72 -1.82
C GLU A 159 -15.33 3.87 -1.29
N ALA A 160 -15.27 3.32 -0.06
CA ALA A 160 -16.47 2.77 0.59
C ALA A 160 -17.56 3.86 0.79
N ASN A 161 -17.16 5.12 0.70
CA ASN A 161 -18.02 6.30 0.76
C ASN A 161 -18.55 6.75 -0.62
N GLN A 162 -17.94 6.33 -1.74
CA GLN A 162 -18.33 6.77 -3.09
C GLN A 162 -19.28 5.79 -3.80
N THR A 163 -19.15 4.48 -3.55
CA THR A 163 -20.07 3.46 -4.12
C THR A 163 -21.51 3.59 -3.61
N LEU A 164 -21.74 4.30 -2.50
CA LEU A 164 -23.06 4.60 -1.96
C LEU A 164 -23.65 5.93 -2.45
N ASN A 165 -22.88 6.76 -3.17
CA ASN A 165 -23.31 8.10 -3.60
C ASN A 165 -23.68 8.18 -5.10
N GLN A 166 -23.51 7.08 -5.86
CA GLN A 166 -23.95 6.98 -7.27
C GLN A 166 -25.43 6.57 -7.42
N GLY A 167 -26.28 6.91 -6.45
CA GLY A 167 -27.73 6.69 -6.50
C GLY A 167 -28.58 7.93 -6.77
N GLN A 168 -27.98 9.13 -6.85
CA GLN A 168 -28.75 10.38 -7.04
C GLN A 168 -27.99 11.38 -7.93
N GLY A 169 -28.30 11.38 -9.23
CA GLY A 169 -27.83 12.37 -10.19
C GLY A 169 -28.73 12.36 -11.44
N GLN A 170 -29.32 13.51 -11.72
CA GLN A 170 -30.47 13.73 -12.60
C GLN A 170 -30.25 13.43 -14.08
N ASP A 171 -31.30 12.88 -14.67
CA ASP A 171 -31.57 12.66 -16.08
C ASP A 171 -31.70 13.99 -16.85
N GLN A 172 -30.89 14.19 -17.89
CA GLN A 172 -31.22 15.02 -19.07
C GLN A 172 -30.15 14.88 -20.17
N GLY A 173 -30.51 14.22 -21.27
CA GLY A 173 -29.73 14.23 -22.51
C GLY A 173 -30.18 13.20 -23.54
N GLN A 174 -31.12 13.59 -24.42
CA GLN A 174 -31.62 12.77 -25.54
C GLN A 174 -30.53 12.46 -26.57
N GLY A 175 -30.46 11.18 -26.99
CA GLY A 175 -29.73 10.74 -28.18
C GLY A 175 -30.13 9.31 -28.56
N GLN A 176 -30.85 9.14 -29.66
CA GLN A 176 -31.38 7.87 -30.17
C GLN A 176 -30.29 6.95 -30.74
N GLY A 177 -30.39 5.65 -30.46
CA GLY A 177 -29.67 4.58 -31.17
C GLY A 177 -30.06 3.20 -30.63
N GLN A 178 -30.81 2.44 -31.43
CA GLN A 178 -31.19 1.04 -31.19
C GLN A 178 -29.97 0.11 -31.25
N ASP A 179 -29.85 -0.89 -30.37
CA ASP A 179 -30.01 -2.31 -30.73
C ASP A 179 -29.91 -3.27 -29.51
N GLN A 180 -30.39 -4.49 -29.72
CA GLN A 180 -30.84 -5.51 -28.78
C GLN A 180 -29.76 -6.28 -28.00
N GLY A 181 -30.13 -6.75 -26.79
CA GLY A 181 -29.44 -7.83 -26.08
C GLY A 181 -30.10 -8.16 -24.74
N GLN A 182 -31.10 -9.06 -24.74
CA GLN A 182 -31.65 -9.64 -23.52
C GLN A 182 -30.69 -10.68 -22.94
N GLY A 183 -30.18 -10.44 -21.73
CA GLY A 183 -29.57 -11.45 -20.85
C GLY A 183 -30.21 -11.32 -19.47
N GLN A 184 -30.90 -12.36 -19.02
CA GLN A 184 -31.44 -12.46 -17.66
C GLN A 184 -30.31 -12.91 -16.72
N ASP A 185 -29.90 -12.05 -15.80
CA ASP A 185 -29.06 -12.43 -14.67
C ASP A 185 -29.93 -12.99 -13.53
N GLN A 186 -29.85 -14.30 -13.33
CA GLN A 186 -30.19 -14.94 -12.05
C GLN A 186 -28.87 -15.32 -11.37
N ASP A 187 -28.44 -14.48 -10.43
CA ASP A 187 -27.32 -14.78 -9.55
C ASP A 187 -27.82 -15.56 -8.32
N GLN A 188 -27.68 -16.88 -8.39
CA GLN A 188 -27.70 -17.78 -7.23
C GLN A 188 -26.51 -18.73 -7.34
N GLY A 189 -25.34 -18.28 -6.88
CA GLY A 189 -24.15 -19.09 -6.73
C GLY A 189 -23.82 -19.36 -5.26
N GLN A 190 -24.43 -20.39 -4.66
CA GLN A 190 -23.81 -21.11 -3.55
C GLN A 190 -22.63 -21.92 -4.10
N GLY A 191 -21.40 -21.50 -3.81
CA GLY A 191 -20.18 -22.18 -4.22
C GLY A 191 -19.18 -22.27 -3.08
N GLN A 192 -18.87 -23.51 -2.68
CA GLN A 192 -17.79 -23.85 -1.75
C GLN A 192 -16.45 -23.29 -2.26
N GLY A 193 -15.88 -22.31 -1.56
CA GLY A 193 -14.66 -21.63 -1.95
C GLY A 193 -13.40 -22.42 -1.60
N GLN A 194 -12.84 -23.13 -2.58
CA GLN A 194 -11.41 -23.41 -2.67
C GLN A 194 -10.85 -22.62 -3.85
N GLY A 195 -10.28 -21.45 -3.52
CA GLY A 195 -9.67 -20.50 -4.44
C GLY A 195 -9.34 -19.23 -3.65
N GLN A 196 -8.12 -19.14 -3.13
CA GLN A 196 -7.61 -18.05 -2.28
C GLN A 196 -7.39 -16.74 -3.06
N GLY A 197 -8.42 -16.26 -3.77
CA GLY A 197 -8.46 -14.88 -4.23
C GLY A 197 -8.69 -13.97 -3.01
N GLN A 198 -7.92 -12.89 -2.90
CA GLN A 198 -7.94 -11.98 -1.74
C GLN A 198 -9.36 -11.67 -1.26
N ALA A 199 -9.65 -12.08 -0.02
CA ALA A 199 -10.87 -11.77 0.69
C ALA A 199 -10.92 -10.27 1.08
N GLY A 200 -10.98 -9.38 0.08
CA GLY A 200 -11.14 -7.94 0.28
C GLY A 200 -9.93 -7.23 0.90
N ASN A 201 -8.70 -7.66 0.57
CA ASN A 201 -7.45 -7.04 1.05
C ASN A 201 -6.77 -6.10 0.03
N GLY A 202 -7.48 -5.59 -0.98
CA GLY A 202 -6.93 -4.67 -2.00
C GLY A 202 -5.85 -5.28 -2.90
N PRO A 203 -5.36 -4.58 -3.95
CA PRO A 203 -5.80 -3.27 -4.42
C PRO A 203 -7.10 -3.34 -5.23
N VAL A 204 -7.90 -2.27 -5.15
CA VAL A 204 -9.15 -2.10 -5.88
C VAL A 204 -8.93 -1.34 -7.21
N ALA A 205 -9.92 -1.31 -8.10
CA ALA A 205 -9.76 -0.65 -9.41
C ALA A 205 -9.39 0.83 -9.30
N SER A 206 -9.90 1.53 -8.28
CA SER A 206 -9.60 2.93 -8.02
C SER A 206 -8.18 3.17 -7.49
N ASP A 207 -7.44 2.14 -7.09
CA ASP A 207 -6.03 2.25 -6.73
C ASP A 207 -5.14 2.39 -7.98
N PHE A 208 -5.71 2.24 -9.19
CA PHE A 208 -5.02 2.35 -10.45
C PHE A 208 -5.43 3.61 -11.23
N VAL A 209 -4.48 4.22 -11.92
CA VAL A 209 -4.73 5.37 -12.79
C VAL A 209 -3.93 5.24 -14.08
N ASP A 210 -4.55 5.56 -15.22
CA ASP A 210 -3.83 5.67 -16.48
C ASP A 210 -2.84 6.84 -16.40
N ILE A 211 -1.55 6.52 -16.55
CA ILE A 211 -0.46 7.51 -16.44
C ILE A 211 -0.61 8.65 -17.46
N ARG A 212 -1.33 8.43 -18.58
CA ARG A 212 -1.59 9.45 -19.60
C ARG A 212 -2.56 10.53 -19.12
N ASN A 213 -3.40 10.21 -18.13
CA ASN A 213 -4.34 11.15 -17.51
C ASN A 213 -3.69 12.00 -16.41
N VAL A 214 -2.46 11.67 -16.02
CA VAL A 214 -1.71 12.37 -14.97
C VAL A 214 -0.91 13.50 -15.60
N GLN A 215 -0.97 14.71 -15.03
CA GLN A 215 -0.15 15.82 -15.49
C GLN A 215 1.30 15.67 -14.99
N PRO A 216 2.30 16.11 -15.78
CA PRO A 216 3.68 16.16 -15.30
C PRO A 216 3.79 16.95 -14.00
N ASN A 217 4.40 16.35 -12.98
CA ASN A 217 4.47 16.89 -11.62
C ASN A 217 5.87 16.83 -11.00
N VAL A 218 6.88 16.42 -11.79
CA VAL A 218 8.27 16.42 -11.35
C VAL A 218 8.93 17.78 -11.58
N SER A 219 9.43 18.37 -10.51
CA SER A 219 10.29 19.54 -10.54
C SER A 219 11.67 19.18 -9.98
N ASN A 220 12.72 19.53 -10.72
CA ASN A 220 14.10 19.34 -10.26
C ASN A 220 14.71 20.67 -9.83
N PRO A 221 15.39 20.73 -8.68
CA PRO A 221 16.01 21.96 -8.20
C PRO A 221 17.12 22.42 -9.16
N ARG A 222 17.19 23.74 -9.38
CA ARG A 222 18.26 24.34 -10.18
C ARG A 222 19.60 24.18 -9.48
N GLN A 223 20.59 23.70 -10.22
CA GLN A 223 21.98 23.58 -9.75
C GLN A 223 22.59 24.98 -9.55
N ARG A 224 23.03 25.31 -8.33
CA ARG A 224 23.64 26.60 -7.97
C ARG A 224 25.17 26.55 -8.04
N GLY A 225 25.81 27.70 -7.82
CA GLY A 225 27.25 27.75 -7.55
C GLY A 225 27.58 26.93 -6.30
N GLY A 226 28.61 26.08 -6.37
CA GLY A 226 28.99 25.18 -5.26
C GLY A 226 28.33 23.80 -5.26
N ALA A 227 27.40 23.52 -6.18
CA ALA A 227 26.76 22.22 -6.30
C ALA A 227 27.76 21.06 -6.54
N SER A 228 27.39 19.88 -6.06
CA SER A 228 28.01 18.62 -6.46
C SER A 228 27.19 17.99 -7.58
N ARG A 229 27.67 18.12 -8.82
CA ARG A 229 26.92 17.77 -10.04
C ARG A 229 27.16 16.34 -10.53
N GLY A 230 28.04 15.61 -9.86
CA GLY A 230 28.43 14.28 -10.28
C GLY A 230 27.42 13.23 -9.87
N THR A 231 27.63 12.02 -10.35
CA THR A 231 26.81 10.85 -10.08
C THR A 231 27.72 9.63 -9.96
N PHE A 232 27.45 8.78 -8.99
CA PHE A 232 28.07 7.48 -8.85
C PHE A 232 27.01 6.39 -8.99
N ILE A 233 27.25 5.39 -9.82
CA ILE A 233 26.31 4.29 -10.08
C ILE A 233 26.86 3.01 -9.47
N THR A 234 26.08 2.30 -8.66
CA THR A 234 26.41 0.93 -8.27
C THR A 234 25.50 -0.05 -9.01
N ASN A 235 26.02 -1.24 -9.33
CA ASN A 235 25.25 -2.29 -10.00
C ASN A 235 25.32 -3.56 -9.15
N CYS A 236 24.19 -3.95 -8.60
CA CYS A 236 24.04 -5.11 -7.72
C CYS A 236 23.07 -6.17 -8.23
N GLY A 237 22.74 -6.11 -9.53
CA GLY A 237 21.77 -7.01 -10.15
C GLY A 237 20.32 -6.64 -9.80
N ARG A 238 19.43 -7.61 -10.01
CA ARG A 238 17.96 -7.50 -9.85
C ARG A 238 17.41 -8.66 -9.02
N ASN A 239 18.26 -9.16 -8.11
CA ASN A 239 18.01 -10.31 -7.25
C ASN A 239 17.75 -11.63 -7.99
N GLU A 240 18.53 -11.90 -9.05
CA GLU A 240 18.42 -13.17 -9.78
C GLU A 240 18.73 -14.41 -8.92
N ASN A 241 19.39 -14.21 -7.78
CA ASN A 241 19.72 -15.26 -6.82
C ASN A 241 18.61 -15.51 -5.79
N GLY A 242 17.48 -14.78 -5.84
CA GLY A 242 16.27 -15.07 -5.08
C GLY A 242 16.40 -14.86 -3.56
N LYS A 243 17.12 -13.83 -3.12
CA LYS A 243 17.18 -13.47 -1.70
C LYS A 243 15.91 -12.70 -1.31
N PHE A 244 14.97 -13.42 -0.71
CA PHE A 244 13.74 -12.88 -0.14
C PHE A 244 13.66 -13.24 1.34
N ASN A 245 13.21 -12.31 2.19
CA ASN A 245 12.78 -12.62 3.54
C ASN A 245 11.77 -11.55 4.02
N PRO A 246 10.95 -11.87 5.03
CA PRO A 246 10.00 -10.93 5.58
C PRO A 246 10.52 -10.23 6.84
N ASP A 247 11.84 -10.21 7.00
CA ASP A 247 12.48 -9.60 8.15
C ASP A 247 12.67 -8.10 7.90
N ASN A 248 12.80 -7.34 8.98
CA ASN A 248 13.11 -5.92 8.93
C ASN A 248 14.29 -5.60 9.87
N VAL A 249 15.51 -5.72 9.35
CA VAL A 249 16.74 -5.52 10.13
C VAL A 249 16.96 -4.06 10.58
N ILE A 250 16.24 -3.10 10.00
CA ILE A 250 16.29 -1.70 10.45
C ILE A 250 15.27 -1.47 11.58
N VAL A 251 13.98 -1.76 11.34
CA VAL A 251 12.88 -1.37 12.24
C VAL A 251 12.59 -2.41 13.32
N ALA A 252 12.85 -3.69 13.05
CA ALA A 252 12.57 -4.79 13.97
C ALA A 252 13.77 -5.76 14.07
N PRO A 253 14.96 -5.27 14.45
CA PRO A 253 16.15 -6.12 14.58
C PRO A 253 15.92 -7.24 15.62
N GLY A 254 16.28 -8.46 15.24
CA GLY A 254 16.11 -9.68 16.01
C GLY A 254 14.70 -10.27 15.99
N VAL A 255 13.78 -9.73 15.17
CA VAL A 255 12.42 -10.23 15.00
C VAL A 255 12.23 -10.79 13.60
N SER A 256 12.08 -12.12 13.51
CA SER A 256 11.68 -12.76 12.25
C SER A 256 10.26 -12.36 11.87
N ASN A 257 10.01 -12.23 10.56
CA ASN A 257 8.73 -11.72 10.03
C ASN A 257 8.34 -10.32 10.53
N GLY A 258 9.31 -9.53 11.04
CA GLY A 258 9.02 -8.20 11.58
C GLY A 258 8.46 -7.20 10.55
N ALA A 259 8.54 -7.51 9.25
CA ALA A 259 7.92 -6.70 8.20
C ALA A 259 6.47 -7.11 7.89
N HIS A 260 6.07 -8.35 8.16
CA HIS A 260 4.78 -8.92 7.71
C HIS A 260 4.56 -8.86 6.18
N HIS A 261 5.62 -8.61 5.41
CA HIS A 261 5.62 -8.59 3.95
C HIS A 261 6.99 -9.00 3.44
N MET A 262 7.04 -9.52 2.22
CA MET A 262 8.29 -10.03 1.66
C MET A 262 9.13 -8.92 1.05
N HIS A 263 10.42 -8.85 1.40
CA HIS A 263 11.39 -7.93 0.82
C HIS A 263 12.25 -8.58 -0.26
N ASP A 264 12.54 -7.83 -1.31
CA ASP A 264 13.47 -8.13 -2.39
C ASP A 264 14.82 -7.49 -2.09
N TYR A 265 15.91 -8.26 -2.08
CA TYR A 265 17.24 -7.79 -1.67
C TYR A 265 18.28 -7.83 -2.80
N VAL A 266 19.03 -6.75 -2.95
CA VAL A 266 20.30 -6.74 -3.70
C VAL A 266 21.43 -6.17 -2.86
N GLY A 267 22.68 -6.47 -3.26
CA GLY A 267 23.87 -6.11 -2.52
C GLY A 267 24.17 -7.14 -1.45
N ASN A 268 24.14 -6.76 -0.18
CA ASN A 268 24.54 -7.63 0.93
C ASN A 268 23.71 -8.92 1.01
N GLN A 269 24.41 -10.04 1.18
CA GLN A 269 23.80 -11.38 1.22
C GLN A 269 23.59 -11.91 2.64
N ALA A 270 24.07 -11.21 3.67
CA ALA A 270 23.88 -11.55 5.07
C ALA A 270 22.58 -10.97 5.67
N ASN A 271 21.73 -10.30 4.89
CA ASN A 271 20.50 -9.68 5.43
C ASN A 271 19.47 -10.73 5.89
N ASP A 272 19.20 -10.74 7.18
CA ASP A 272 18.09 -11.39 7.87
C ASP A 272 17.81 -10.63 9.17
N ALA A 273 16.78 -11.05 9.92
CA ALA A 273 16.40 -10.41 11.18
C ALA A 273 17.55 -10.29 12.19
N PHE A 274 18.53 -11.19 12.17
CA PHE A 274 19.57 -11.31 13.21
C PHE A 274 20.91 -10.72 12.78
N ALA A 275 21.01 -10.20 11.56
CA ALA A 275 22.25 -9.67 11.02
C ALA A 275 22.77 -8.47 11.83
N SER A 276 23.97 -8.61 12.40
CA SER A 276 24.69 -7.52 13.04
C SER A 276 25.46 -6.66 12.04
N ASP A 277 25.94 -5.49 12.47
CA ASP A 277 26.87 -4.66 11.67
C ASP A 277 28.12 -5.45 11.23
N ASP A 278 28.60 -6.37 12.07
CA ASP A 278 29.75 -7.22 11.77
C ASP A 278 29.42 -8.31 10.74
N ASP A 279 28.20 -8.83 10.74
CA ASP A 279 27.72 -9.78 9.75
C ASP A 279 27.56 -9.09 8.39
N LEU A 280 26.94 -7.90 8.38
CA LEU A 280 26.84 -7.08 7.18
C LEU A 280 28.23 -6.70 6.65
N ALA A 281 29.18 -6.33 7.52
CA ALA A 281 30.54 -5.99 7.12
C ALA A 281 31.30 -7.16 6.47
N ARG A 282 31.07 -8.38 6.96
CA ARG A 282 31.73 -9.60 6.46
C ARG A 282 30.96 -10.29 5.33
N GLY A 283 29.67 -9.95 5.16
CA GLY A 283 28.78 -10.49 4.16
C GLY A 283 29.33 -10.46 2.73
N ARG A 284 28.89 -11.43 1.93
CA ARG A 284 29.08 -11.39 0.47
C ARG A 284 28.16 -10.33 -0.13
N THR A 285 28.43 -9.92 -1.37
CA THR A 285 27.61 -8.93 -2.08
C THR A 285 27.36 -9.35 -3.53
N THR A 286 26.15 -9.09 -4.03
CA THR A 286 25.83 -9.21 -5.47
C THR A 286 26.33 -8.00 -6.28
N CYS A 287 26.80 -6.93 -5.60
CA CYS A 287 27.37 -5.77 -6.26
C CYS A 287 28.61 -6.12 -7.07
N ARG A 288 28.68 -5.65 -8.32
CA ARG A 288 29.87 -5.82 -9.17
C ARG A 288 31.13 -5.27 -8.50
N ASN A 289 30.99 -4.13 -7.81
CA ASN A 289 32.05 -3.59 -6.98
C ASN A 289 31.99 -4.23 -5.58
N GLN A 290 32.94 -5.11 -5.28
CA GLN A 290 32.95 -5.87 -4.02
C GLN A 290 33.28 -5.02 -2.77
N GLY A 291 33.68 -3.76 -2.95
CA GLY A 291 33.74 -2.78 -1.86
C GLY A 291 32.37 -2.24 -1.45
N ASP A 292 31.33 -2.50 -2.25
CA ASP A 292 29.93 -2.21 -1.93
C ASP A 292 29.27 -3.45 -1.32
N LYS A 293 29.25 -3.49 0.01
CA LYS A 293 28.50 -4.49 0.77
C LYS A 293 27.17 -3.93 1.28
N SER A 294 26.70 -2.82 0.71
CA SER A 294 25.49 -2.17 1.20
C SER A 294 24.27 -3.05 0.97
N THR A 295 23.27 -2.83 1.80
CA THR A 295 21.98 -3.51 1.71
C THR A 295 21.02 -2.56 1.00
N TYR A 296 20.38 -3.03 -0.08
CA TYR A 296 19.33 -2.31 -0.80
C TYR A 296 18.13 -3.24 -0.91
N TYR A 297 16.98 -2.83 -0.36
CA TYR A 297 15.78 -3.65 -0.40
C TYR A 297 14.49 -2.84 -0.44
N TRP A 298 13.43 -3.49 -0.86
CA TRP A 298 12.10 -2.93 -1.09
C TRP A 298 11.07 -4.07 -0.99
N PRO A 299 9.79 -3.80 -0.69
CA PRO A 299 8.77 -4.83 -0.70
C PRO A 299 8.58 -5.38 -2.11
N VAL A 300 8.36 -6.68 -2.24
CA VAL A 300 8.16 -7.32 -3.55
C VAL A 300 6.91 -6.78 -4.25
N LEU A 301 6.90 -6.88 -5.58
CA LEU A 301 5.69 -6.66 -6.38
C LEU A 301 5.13 -8.04 -6.74
N ARG A 302 3.86 -8.29 -6.44
CA ARG A 302 3.18 -9.52 -6.83
C ARG A 302 2.25 -9.30 -8.00
N LEU A 303 2.17 -10.30 -8.87
CA LEU A 303 1.10 -10.44 -9.86
C LEU A 303 0.04 -11.39 -9.30
N GLN A 304 -1.18 -10.87 -9.10
CA GLN A 304 -2.31 -11.59 -8.54
C GLN A 304 -3.04 -12.36 -9.64
N ASN A 305 -2.34 -13.32 -10.25
CA ASN A 305 -2.83 -14.18 -11.32
C ASN A 305 -3.39 -15.52 -10.83
N GLY A 306 -3.40 -15.76 -9.52
CA GLY A 306 -3.81 -17.03 -8.92
C GLY A 306 -2.87 -18.19 -9.26
N GLN A 307 -1.61 -17.88 -9.63
CA GLN A 307 -0.56 -18.84 -9.95
C GLN A 307 0.67 -18.59 -9.07
N ASN A 308 1.56 -19.61 -9.00
CA ASN A 308 2.91 -19.50 -8.42
C ASN A 308 2.98 -18.92 -6.99
N GLU A 309 2.09 -19.37 -6.11
CA GLU A 309 2.04 -18.97 -4.70
C GLU A 309 2.96 -19.83 -3.82
N ASN A 310 4.25 -19.88 -4.15
CA ASN A 310 5.23 -20.74 -3.47
C ASN A 310 5.33 -20.47 -1.96
N ASP A 311 4.98 -19.26 -1.53
CA ASP A 311 4.98 -18.79 -0.16
C ASP A 311 3.57 -18.60 0.44
N ALA A 312 2.54 -19.21 -0.16
CA ALA A 312 1.15 -19.14 0.34
C ALA A 312 0.99 -19.55 1.82
N ASN A 313 1.84 -20.44 2.31
CA ASN A 313 1.81 -20.92 3.70
C ASN A 313 3.00 -20.41 4.53
N ALA A 314 3.73 -19.41 4.03
CA ALA A 314 4.92 -18.86 4.67
C ALA A 314 4.65 -17.45 5.22
N ASP A 315 5.47 -17.08 6.19
CA ASP A 315 5.52 -15.74 6.77
C ASP A 315 5.96 -14.73 5.69
N GLY A 316 5.37 -13.54 5.70
CA GLY A 316 5.45 -12.49 4.66
C GLY A 316 4.80 -12.82 3.32
N GLY A 317 4.36 -14.08 3.13
CA GLY A 317 3.53 -14.52 2.02
C GLY A 317 2.07 -14.65 2.46
N GLY A 318 1.44 -15.78 2.16
CA GLY A 318 -0.01 -15.93 2.34
C GLY A 318 -0.49 -15.94 3.79
N LYS A 319 0.37 -16.25 4.78
CA LYS A 319 0.02 -16.09 6.21
C LYS A 319 -0.22 -14.63 6.59
N ASP A 320 0.48 -13.71 5.92
CA ASP A 320 0.32 -12.26 6.06
C ASP A 320 -0.50 -11.70 4.89
N GLN A 321 -1.35 -12.52 4.27
CA GLN A 321 -2.30 -12.13 3.21
C GLN A 321 -1.65 -11.52 1.96
N ASN A 322 -0.33 -11.68 1.78
CA ASN A 322 0.38 -11.36 0.55
C ASN A 322 0.28 -12.57 -0.40
N VAL A 323 -0.45 -12.43 -1.50
CA VAL A 323 -0.75 -13.53 -2.43
C VAL A 323 -0.42 -13.16 -3.87
N GLY A 324 -0.25 -14.18 -4.70
CA GLY A 324 0.20 -14.05 -6.09
C GLY A 324 1.70 -14.21 -6.27
N GLU A 325 2.11 -14.15 -7.52
CA GLU A 325 3.46 -14.46 -7.98
C GLU A 325 4.41 -13.28 -7.77
N ILE A 326 5.46 -13.47 -6.98
CA ILE A 326 6.55 -12.48 -6.84
C ILE A 326 7.20 -12.21 -8.19
N GLN A 327 7.20 -10.95 -8.60
CA GLN A 327 7.80 -10.50 -9.85
C GLN A 327 9.26 -10.14 -9.63
N THR A 328 10.15 -10.71 -10.44
CA THR A 328 11.55 -10.25 -10.49
C THR A 328 11.62 -8.96 -11.32
N PRO A 329 12.30 -7.89 -10.86
CA PRO A 329 12.49 -6.69 -11.65
C PRO A 329 13.12 -6.99 -13.03
N SER A 330 12.74 -6.27 -14.07
CA SER A 330 13.42 -6.30 -15.37
C SER A 330 14.69 -5.45 -15.36
N GLN A 331 14.72 -4.39 -14.56
CA GLN A 331 15.89 -3.51 -14.40
C GLN A 331 15.91 -2.88 -13.01
N VAL A 332 17.09 -2.85 -12.39
CA VAL A 332 17.38 -2.06 -11.17
C VAL A 332 18.50 -1.07 -11.47
N THR A 333 18.37 0.16 -11.00
CA THR A 333 19.42 1.19 -11.09
C THR A 333 19.58 1.89 -9.76
N LEU A 334 20.80 1.88 -9.23
CA LEU A 334 21.16 2.45 -7.93
C LEU A 334 22.12 3.63 -8.16
N ASN A 335 21.58 4.85 -8.15
CA ASN A 335 22.34 6.06 -8.41
C ASN A 335 22.55 6.85 -7.13
N PHE A 336 23.78 7.25 -6.86
CA PHE A 336 24.12 8.24 -5.85
C PHE A 336 24.35 9.58 -6.53
N VAL A 337 23.47 10.54 -6.27
CA VAL A 337 23.52 11.89 -6.86
C VAL A 337 23.91 12.93 -5.81
N GLY A 338 24.48 14.06 -6.27
CA GLY A 338 24.92 15.13 -5.39
C GLY A 338 23.84 16.16 -5.03
N SER A 339 24.20 17.07 -4.12
CA SER A 339 23.38 18.22 -3.74
C SER A 339 23.43 19.34 -4.79
N PRO A 340 22.28 19.98 -5.11
CA PRO A 340 22.21 21.09 -6.06
C PRO A 340 22.73 22.42 -5.50
N VAL A 341 23.05 22.50 -4.21
CA VAL A 341 23.45 23.75 -3.54
C VAL A 341 24.76 23.66 -2.76
N SER A 342 25.33 22.47 -2.59
CA SER A 342 26.53 22.26 -1.77
C SER A 342 27.31 21.02 -2.22
N LYS A 343 28.50 20.83 -1.64
CA LYS A 343 29.23 19.57 -1.72
C LYS A 343 28.65 18.56 -0.75
N VAL A 344 28.65 17.30 -1.16
CA VAL A 344 28.24 16.19 -0.28
C VAL A 344 29.42 15.73 0.58
N THR A 345 29.10 15.21 1.76
CA THR A 345 30.03 14.57 2.68
C THR A 345 29.87 13.05 2.64
N ALA A 346 30.85 12.29 3.13
CA ALA A 346 30.76 10.84 3.17
C ALA A 346 29.63 10.40 4.11
N MET A 347 28.79 9.46 3.63
CA MET A 347 27.90 8.72 4.53
C MET A 347 28.75 7.87 5.47
N PRO A 348 28.47 7.87 6.77
CA PRO A 348 29.12 6.93 7.68
C PRO A 348 28.71 5.50 7.30
N ARG A 349 29.61 4.55 7.54
CA ARG A 349 29.25 3.13 7.43
C ARG A 349 28.16 2.81 8.44
N PHE A 350 27.24 1.94 8.05
CA PHE A 350 26.02 1.54 8.75
C PHE A 350 24.97 2.64 8.91
N LEU A 351 25.04 3.72 8.12
CA LEU A 351 23.93 4.65 7.97
C LEU A 351 22.70 3.90 7.44
N ARG A 352 21.60 3.90 8.21
CA ARG A 352 20.33 3.23 7.89
C ARG A 352 19.32 4.27 7.44
N ILE A 353 18.74 4.10 6.26
CA ILE A 353 17.76 5.06 5.74
C ILE A 353 16.54 4.30 5.22
N ILE A 354 15.36 4.75 5.62
CA ILE A 354 14.07 4.29 5.11
C ILE A 354 13.42 5.46 4.38
N THR A 355 13.00 5.23 3.14
CA THR A 355 12.15 6.15 2.38
C THR A 355 10.81 5.51 2.07
N GLY A 356 9.72 6.28 2.12
CA GLY A 356 8.38 5.70 2.15
C GLY A 356 7.99 5.26 3.56
N ASP A 357 6.82 4.64 3.65
CA ASP A 357 6.25 4.16 4.91
C ASP A 357 5.31 2.99 4.66
N ALA A 358 5.66 1.81 5.17
CA ALA A 358 4.88 0.58 5.06
C ALA A 358 3.47 0.69 5.65
N LYS A 359 3.23 1.67 6.51
CA LYS A 359 1.95 1.91 7.19
C LYS A 359 1.28 3.23 6.79
N ALA A 360 1.68 3.83 5.66
CA ALA A 360 1.22 5.16 5.26
C ALA A 360 -0.31 5.27 5.06
N PHE A 361 -1.01 4.17 4.74
CA PHE A 361 -2.45 4.23 4.55
C PHE A 361 -3.15 4.59 5.86
N THR A 362 -2.75 4.00 6.98
CA THR A 362 -3.27 4.32 8.33
C THR A 362 -2.55 5.51 8.96
N ASN A 363 -1.23 5.59 8.87
CA ASN A 363 -0.42 6.62 9.54
C ASN A 363 -0.51 8.01 8.90
N GLY A 364 -1.03 8.09 7.67
CA GLY A 364 -1.03 9.30 6.86
C GLY A 364 0.18 9.41 5.94
N ASP A 365 0.16 10.42 5.08
CA ASP A 365 1.05 10.55 3.92
C ASP A 365 2.38 11.27 4.20
N ALA A 366 2.61 11.73 5.44
CA ALA A 366 3.77 12.54 5.81
C ALA A 366 5.11 11.87 5.43
N ASN A 367 5.18 10.53 5.56
CA ASN A 367 6.35 9.74 5.21
C ASN A 367 6.23 9.02 3.86
N ALA A 368 5.11 9.17 3.14
CA ALA A 368 4.87 8.58 1.82
C ALA A 368 5.74 9.29 0.74
N ASN A 369 6.90 8.68 0.48
CA ASN A 369 7.93 9.21 -0.42
C ASN A 369 8.37 8.21 -1.50
N ALA A 370 7.82 7.00 -1.52
CA ALA A 370 7.87 6.14 -2.68
C ALA A 370 7.04 6.73 -3.82
N SER A 371 7.38 6.35 -5.04
CA SER A 371 6.70 6.87 -6.21
C SER A 371 6.62 5.86 -7.34
N TRP A 372 5.50 5.89 -8.05
CA TRP A 372 5.18 5.03 -9.17
C TRP A 372 5.07 5.84 -10.47
N SER A 373 5.45 5.20 -11.58
CA SER A 373 5.36 5.77 -12.93
C SER A 373 5.38 4.65 -13.97
N CYS A 374 5.36 5.02 -15.25
CA CYS A 374 5.73 4.16 -16.36
C CYS A 374 7.05 4.63 -17.01
N THR A 375 7.79 3.70 -17.62
CA THR A 375 8.95 4.05 -18.45
C THR A 375 8.54 5.01 -19.56
N GLY A 376 9.31 6.09 -19.77
CA GLY A 376 8.95 7.14 -20.73
C GLY A 376 7.93 8.17 -20.22
N PHE A 377 7.37 7.96 -19.02
CA PHE A 377 6.41 8.86 -18.36
C PHE A 377 6.90 9.36 -17.00
N GLU A 378 8.17 9.13 -16.64
CA GLU A 378 8.77 9.45 -15.31
C GLU A 378 8.81 10.94 -14.94
N ASN A 379 8.39 11.85 -15.83
CA ASN A 379 8.05 13.22 -15.46
C ASN A 379 6.71 13.34 -14.70
N ARG A 380 6.00 12.23 -14.53
CA ARG A 380 4.79 12.03 -13.75
C ARG A 380 5.11 11.00 -12.66
N GLN A 381 4.85 11.33 -11.42
CA GLN A 381 5.20 10.53 -10.25
C GLN A 381 3.97 10.43 -9.35
N LEU A 382 3.50 9.20 -9.13
CA LEU A 382 2.30 8.89 -8.36
C LEU A 382 2.71 8.41 -6.97
N LYS A 383 2.14 8.99 -5.91
CA LYS A 383 2.46 8.60 -4.54
C LYS A 383 1.46 7.61 -3.95
N ASP A 384 0.23 7.62 -4.45
CA ASP A 384 -0.95 6.99 -3.85
C ASP A 384 -1.77 6.18 -4.87
N LYS A 385 -1.24 6.01 -6.08
CA LYS A 385 -1.86 5.22 -7.16
C LYS A 385 -0.84 4.35 -7.88
N TYR A 386 -1.25 3.15 -8.25
CA TYR A 386 -0.56 2.32 -9.22
C TYR A 386 -0.79 2.85 -10.64
N PRO A 387 0.24 2.87 -11.50
CA PRO A 387 0.11 3.34 -12.86
C PRO A 387 -0.41 2.21 -13.77
N ILE A 388 -1.38 2.53 -14.61
CA ILE A 388 -1.70 1.74 -15.80
C ILE A 388 -0.81 2.25 -16.93
N CYS A 389 0.16 1.42 -17.34
CA CYS A 389 1.13 1.79 -18.35
C CYS A 389 0.62 1.52 -19.77
N PRO A 390 0.86 2.44 -20.73
CA PRO A 390 0.52 2.19 -22.12
C PRO A 390 1.38 1.06 -22.70
N GLN A 391 0.89 0.44 -23.76
CA GLN A 391 1.61 -0.63 -24.45
C GLN A 391 3.05 -0.21 -24.81
N GLY A 392 4.02 -1.09 -24.54
CA GLY A 392 5.45 -0.82 -24.75
C GLY A 392 6.11 -0.01 -23.62
N SER A 393 5.36 0.34 -22.55
CA SER A 393 5.91 0.92 -21.33
C SER A 393 5.76 -0.05 -20.16
N GLN A 394 6.71 0.00 -19.23
CA GLN A 394 6.78 -0.87 -18.05
C GLN A 394 6.53 -0.06 -16.78
N VAL A 395 6.08 -0.74 -15.71
CA VAL A 395 5.88 -0.11 -14.40
C VAL A 395 7.23 0.26 -13.80
N VAL A 396 7.33 1.46 -13.23
CA VAL A 396 8.53 1.99 -12.60
C VAL A 396 8.22 2.39 -11.17
N ARG A 397 9.01 1.88 -10.22
CA ARG A 397 9.10 2.37 -8.84
C ARG A 397 10.35 3.22 -8.70
N THR A 398 10.23 4.37 -8.05
CA THR A 398 11.34 5.27 -7.77
C THR A 398 11.37 5.63 -6.29
N PHE A 399 12.49 5.31 -5.65
CA PHE A 399 12.78 5.66 -4.27
C PHE A 399 13.89 6.69 -4.23
N LYS A 400 13.54 7.93 -3.88
CA LYS A 400 14.53 8.96 -3.56
C LYS A 400 14.72 8.94 -2.06
N PHE A 401 15.90 8.55 -1.60
CA PHE A 401 16.22 8.56 -0.18
C PHE A 401 16.54 9.99 0.29
N GLN A 402 16.54 10.19 1.59
CA GLN A 402 16.95 11.40 2.26
C GLN A 402 18.40 11.74 1.89
N SER A 403 18.68 13.03 1.71
CA SER A 403 19.99 13.52 1.22
C SER A 403 20.71 14.43 2.23
N CYS A 404 20.14 14.58 3.41
CA CYS A 404 20.66 15.37 4.50
C CYS A 404 20.84 14.47 5.73
N TRP A 405 21.99 14.57 6.38
CA TRP A 405 22.35 13.79 7.55
C TRP A 405 22.75 14.70 8.70
N ASP A 406 22.34 14.38 9.94
CA ASP A 406 22.61 15.17 11.15
C ASP A 406 24.10 15.29 11.51
N GLY A 407 24.95 14.53 10.82
CA GLY A 407 26.39 14.56 10.97
C GLY A 407 26.93 13.79 12.17
N ARG A 408 26.09 13.03 12.87
CA ARG A 408 26.46 12.28 14.06
C ARG A 408 25.98 10.83 14.03
N ASN A 409 24.70 10.60 13.78
CA ASN A 409 24.07 9.31 14.07
C ASN A 409 23.94 8.46 12.80
N THR A 410 24.33 7.19 12.87
CA THR A 410 24.08 6.21 11.80
C THR A 410 22.63 5.71 11.81
N ASP A 411 21.93 5.91 12.92
CA ASP A 411 20.52 5.60 13.10
C ASP A 411 19.94 6.40 14.29
N SER A 412 18.62 6.59 14.32
CA SER A 412 17.87 7.27 15.38
C SER A 412 16.79 6.34 15.95
N ALA A 413 16.29 6.55 17.17
CA ALA A 413 15.30 5.66 17.80
C ALA A 413 14.08 5.32 16.91
N ASN A 414 13.59 6.29 16.12
CA ASN A 414 12.48 6.08 15.18
C ASN A 414 12.93 5.81 13.73
N HIS A 415 14.21 5.51 13.52
CA HIS A 415 14.88 5.24 12.25
C HIS A 415 14.77 6.34 11.17
N ARG A 416 14.26 7.52 11.53
CA ARG A 416 13.95 8.59 10.57
C ARG A 416 14.59 9.94 10.90
N THR A 417 14.79 10.28 12.17
CA THR A 417 15.16 11.65 12.59
C THR A 417 16.63 12.03 12.40
N HIS A 418 17.52 11.05 12.19
CA HIS A 418 18.94 11.31 11.92
C HIS A 418 19.24 11.70 10.45
N VAL A 419 18.24 11.57 9.56
CA VAL A 419 18.31 11.96 8.15
C VAL A 419 17.08 12.79 7.76
N ALA A 420 17.20 13.60 6.72
CA ALA A 420 16.12 14.45 6.25
C ALA A 420 16.12 14.63 4.74
N PHE A 421 14.94 14.89 4.18
CA PHE A 421 14.83 15.40 2.83
C PHE A 421 15.35 16.85 2.77
N ALA A 422 16.01 17.19 1.68
CA ALA A 422 16.31 18.58 1.37
C ALA A 422 15.02 19.34 1.01
N ASP A 423 15.01 20.66 1.24
CA ASP A 423 13.89 21.52 0.83
C ASP A 423 13.72 21.58 -0.69
N ALA A 424 12.69 22.27 -1.18
CA ALA A 424 12.44 22.41 -2.63
C ALA A 424 13.58 23.11 -3.40
N ALA A 425 14.46 23.85 -2.72
CA ALA A 425 15.67 24.45 -3.30
C ALA A 425 16.89 23.52 -3.21
N GLY A 426 16.75 22.37 -2.56
CA GLY A 426 17.78 21.36 -2.33
C GLY A 426 18.71 21.65 -1.15
N ARG A 427 18.30 22.51 -0.22
CA ARG A 427 19.05 22.84 1.02
C ARG A 427 18.70 21.87 2.14
N CYS A 428 19.71 21.48 2.91
CA CYS A 428 19.49 20.71 4.13
C CYS A 428 18.94 21.59 5.26
N PRO A 429 18.11 21.02 6.16
CA PRO A 429 17.72 21.69 7.40
C PRO A 429 18.93 22.10 8.24
N ASN A 430 18.73 23.06 9.14
CA ASN A 430 19.78 23.49 10.08
C ASN A 430 20.30 22.30 10.91
N GLY A 431 21.62 22.20 11.05
CA GLY A 431 22.27 21.08 11.73
C GLY A 431 22.52 19.85 10.86
N PHE A 432 21.96 19.80 9.65
CA PHE A 432 22.18 18.70 8.71
C PHE A 432 23.19 19.10 7.63
N ARG A 433 23.96 18.11 7.17
CA ARG A 433 24.89 18.22 6.03
C ARG A 433 24.46 17.35 4.88
N ALA A 434 24.73 17.80 3.66
CA ALA A 434 24.44 17.03 2.47
C ALA A 434 25.30 15.75 2.41
N ILE A 435 24.66 14.65 2.02
CA ILE A 435 25.27 13.35 1.70
C ILE A 435 24.85 12.95 0.27
N PRO A 436 25.56 12.02 -0.40
CA PRO A 436 25.08 11.44 -1.65
C PRO A 436 23.66 10.90 -1.50
N GLN A 437 22.74 11.37 -2.33
CA GLN A 437 21.36 10.90 -2.33
C GLN A 437 21.28 9.60 -3.12
N LEU A 438 20.86 8.50 -2.48
CA LEU A 438 20.47 7.30 -3.19
C LEU A 438 19.14 7.55 -3.93
N VAL A 439 19.14 7.30 -5.23
CA VAL A 439 17.96 7.24 -6.09
C VAL A 439 17.93 5.85 -6.69
N GLN A 440 17.00 5.05 -6.20
CA GLN A 440 16.75 3.70 -6.66
C GLN A 440 15.58 3.71 -7.63
N ARG A 441 15.80 3.14 -8.81
CA ARG A 441 14.79 2.98 -9.87
C ARG A 441 14.65 1.51 -10.20
N ILE A 442 13.43 1.01 -10.12
CA ILE A 442 13.10 -0.41 -10.27
C ILE A 442 12.01 -0.53 -11.33
N VAL A 443 12.25 -1.34 -12.34
CA VAL A 443 11.34 -1.54 -13.48
C VAL A 443 10.78 -2.95 -13.44
N TYR A 444 9.49 -3.07 -13.68
CA TYR A 444 8.77 -4.35 -13.71
C TYR A 444 8.03 -4.52 -15.02
N ASP A 445 8.19 -5.70 -15.61
CA ASP A 445 7.45 -6.14 -16.79
C ASP A 445 6.18 -6.87 -16.35
N VAL A 446 5.18 -6.10 -15.92
CA VAL A 446 3.87 -6.64 -15.50
C VAL A 446 2.79 -6.24 -16.51
N PRO A 447 1.81 -7.12 -16.76
CA PRO A 447 0.70 -6.79 -17.64
C PRO A 447 -0.11 -5.62 -17.06
N PRO A 448 -0.67 -4.74 -17.92
CA PRO A 448 -1.57 -3.69 -17.45
C PRO A 448 -2.80 -4.35 -16.81
N PRO A 449 -3.30 -3.81 -15.68
CA PRO A 449 -4.51 -4.33 -15.06
C PRO A 449 -5.70 -4.13 -16.01
N SER A 450 -6.50 -5.19 -16.19
CA SER A 450 -7.74 -5.15 -16.96
C SER A 450 -8.94 -5.45 -16.07
N ALA A 451 -10.14 -5.03 -16.49
CA ALA A 451 -11.37 -5.38 -15.78
C ALA A 451 -11.52 -6.92 -15.77
N GLY A 452 -11.45 -7.52 -14.58
CA GLY A 452 -11.48 -8.99 -14.41
C GLY A 452 -10.17 -9.73 -14.69
N GLY A 453 -9.08 -9.01 -15.03
CA GLY A 453 -7.75 -9.59 -15.22
C GLY A 453 -6.84 -9.47 -13.97
N PRO A 454 -5.65 -10.08 -14.00
CA PRO A 454 -4.72 -10.04 -12.88
C PRO A 454 -4.29 -8.59 -12.60
N ARG A 455 -4.29 -8.22 -11.33
CA ARG A 455 -3.72 -6.95 -10.84
C ARG A 455 -2.33 -7.21 -10.30
N PHE A 456 -1.53 -6.15 -10.20
CA PHE A 456 -0.31 -6.20 -9.41
C PHE A 456 -0.50 -5.43 -8.11
N ALA A 457 0.23 -5.85 -7.08
CA ALA A 457 0.17 -5.27 -5.76
C ALA A 457 1.56 -5.27 -5.14
N VAL A 458 1.90 -4.22 -4.40
CA VAL A 458 3.06 -4.26 -3.51
C VAL A 458 2.70 -5.06 -2.26
N ASP A 459 3.63 -5.87 -1.77
CA ASP A 459 3.41 -6.51 -0.48
C ASP A 459 3.36 -5.44 0.63
N SER A 460 2.51 -5.67 1.62
CA SER A 460 2.31 -4.77 2.75
C SER A 460 1.78 -5.54 3.96
N PHE A 461 1.73 -4.88 5.11
CA PHE A 461 0.90 -5.31 6.22
C PHE A 461 -0.57 -5.50 5.75
N PRO A 462 -1.29 -6.53 6.24
CA PRO A 462 -2.67 -6.79 5.85
C PRO A 462 -3.61 -5.58 6.00
N GLU A 463 -3.55 -4.89 7.13
CA GLU A 463 -4.39 -3.73 7.42
C GLU A 463 -4.14 -2.53 6.49
N GLN A 464 -3.09 -2.58 5.67
CA GLN A 464 -2.74 -1.52 4.71
C GLN A 464 -3.32 -1.77 3.31
N LEU A 465 -4.03 -2.88 3.12
CA LEU A 465 -4.82 -3.18 1.92
C LEU A 465 -4.01 -3.15 0.60
N HIS A 466 -2.71 -3.44 0.67
CA HIS A 466 -1.76 -3.32 -0.45
C HIS A 466 -1.88 -1.99 -1.21
N LYS A 467 -2.20 -0.90 -0.50
CA LYS A 467 -2.32 0.42 -1.11
C LYS A 467 -0.95 0.87 -1.63
N PRO A 468 -0.85 1.43 -2.84
CA PRO A 468 0.44 1.85 -3.42
C PRO A 468 1.21 2.89 -2.58
N ILE A 469 0.52 3.62 -1.69
CA ILE A 469 1.12 4.57 -0.75
C ILE A 469 2.02 3.91 0.30
N THR A 470 1.85 2.61 0.53
CA THR A 470 2.60 1.83 1.52
C THR A 470 3.98 1.41 1.01
N ASP A 471 4.28 1.72 -0.26
CA ASP A 471 5.56 1.39 -0.84
C ASP A 471 6.70 2.13 -0.13
N HIS A 472 7.85 1.47 -0.06
CA HIS A 472 9.03 1.95 0.65
C HIS A 472 10.30 1.30 0.12
N GLY A 473 11.44 1.89 0.48
CA GLY A 473 12.75 1.35 0.19
C GLY A 473 13.67 1.59 1.36
N ASP A 474 14.57 0.64 1.56
CA ASP A 474 15.46 0.59 2.70
C ASP A 474 16.90 0.43 2.26
N PHE A 475 17.78 1.12 2.98
CA PHE A 475 19.18 1.20 2.65
C PHE A 475 20.04 1.14 3.91
N ILE A 476 21.05 0.27 3.90
CA ILE A 476 22.12 0.28 4.89
C ILE A 476 23.44 0.48 4.17
N ASN A 477 24.09 1.61 4.40
CA ASN A 477 25.37 1.92 3.79
C ASN A 477 26.48 1.02 4.35
N VAL A 478 27.03 0.11 3.56
CA VAL A 478 28.18 -0.72 3.97
C VAL A 478 29.31 -0.61 2.94
N PHE A 479 29.39 0.54 2.25
CA PHE A 479 30.59 0.89 1.48
C PHE A 479 31.83 0.83 2.37
N ASP A 480 32.89 0.21 1.86
CA ASP A 480 34.19 0.34 2.49
C ASP A 480 34.68 1.80 2.44
N SER A 481 35.61 2.14 3.33
CA SER A 481 36.09 3.53 3.49
C SER A 481 36.77 4.08 2.22
N ARG A 482 37.39 3.23 1.39
CA ARG A 482 38.05 3.64 0.15
C ARG A 482 37.00 3.93 -0.93
N LEU A 483 35.99 3.08 -1.03
CA LEU A 483 34.88 3.26 -1.97
C LEU A 483 34.06 4.50 -1.62
N MET A 484 33.68 4.69 -0.35
CA MET A 484 32.92 5.88 0.06
C MET A 484 33.67 7.18 -0.27
N LYS A 485 35.00 7.22 -0.08
CA LYS A 485 35.83 8.37 -0.50
C LYS A 485 35.79 8.59 -2.02
N ARG A 486 35.84 7.53 -2.81
CA ARG A 486 35.74 7.59 -4.28
C ARG A 486 34.35 8.09 -4.72
N VAL A 487 33.28 7.61 -4.09
CA VAL A 487 31.90 8.05 -4.34
C VAL A 487 31.79 9.57 -4.12
N VAL A 488 32.21 10.06 -2.95
CA VAL A 488 32.17 11.50 -2.62
C VAL A 488 33.00 12.34 -3.56
N SER A 489 34.25 11.93 -3.85
CA SER A 489 35.11 12.65 -4.80
C SER A 489 34.47 12.70 -6.18
N CYS A 490 33.98 11.57 -6.71
CA CYS A 490 33.32 11.55 -8.01
C CYS A 490 32.17 12.55 -8.09
N ILE A 491 31.29 12.54 -7.09
CA ILE A 491 30.10 13.38 -7.02
C ILE A 491 30.47 14.86 -6.88
N ASN A 492 31.41 15.18 -5.98
CA ASN A 492 31.87 16.54 -5.75
C ASN A 492 32.66 17.13 -6.92
N ASP A 493 33.39 16.31 -7.67
CA ASP A 493 34.15 16.72 -8.85
C ASP A 493 33.27 16.88 -10.10
N GLY A 494 31.97 16.58 -10.02
CA GLY A 494 31.07 16.70 -11.16
C GLY A 494 31.18 15.56 -12.18
N ARG A 495 31.80 14.43 -11.80
CA ARG A 495 32.05 13.29 -12.69
C ARG A 495 30.90 12.29 -12.67
N ARG A 496 30.83 11.45 -13.70
CA ARG A 496 29.98 10.26 -13.73
C ARG A 496 30.87 9.02 -13.56
N CYS A 497 30.67 8.28 -12.48
CA CYS A 497 31.47 7.10 -12.16
C CYS A 497 30.56 5.89 -11.90
N ALA A 498 31.18 4.71 -11.91
CA ALA A 498 30.62 3.47 -11.42
C ALA A 498 31.67 2.69 -10.60
#